data_AF-A0A7D9I1Z1-F1
#
_entry.id   AF-A0A7D9I1Z1-F1
#
_cell.length_a   1.000
_cell.length_b   1.000
_cell.length_c   1.000
_cell.angle_alpha   90.00
_cell.angle_beta   90.00
_cell.angle_gamma   90.00
#
_symmetry.space_group_name_H-M   'P 1'
#
loop_
_entity.id
_entity.type
_entity.pdbx_description
1 polymer ?
#
loop_
_entity_poly.entity_id
_entity_poly.type
_entity_poly.pdbx_seq_one_letter_code
_entity_poly.pdbx_strand_id
1 'polypeptide(L)'
;MVGHLVKVHRDDPSLHIVCDVSGCQSTFSRVFSYKSHLRRTHKDIDTNIRQPMRAIDIVEPEVPERGGDNNEIAQNGDEIKRLNALYLMKLKEVHYLTQTSLDSVVEGTTAIVQNTVQTIRNEVEKKLRESGQELMDVDGLADVFDQTQPLSNPFAHVKTKSRQTAYQKTNFSLVVSTMKQ
;
A
#
# COMPACT_ATOMS: atom_id res chain seq x y z
N MET A 1 -9.21 -20.99 -1.20
CA MET A 1 -9.16 -20.81 0.27
C MET A 1 -7.75 -20.53 0.79
N VAL A 2 -6.77 -21.43 0.60
CA VAL A 2 -5.37 -21.26 1.11
C VAL A 2 -4.68 -19.98 0.62
N GLY A 3 -4.91 -19.55 -0.62
CA GLY A 3 -4.33 -18.31 -1.15
C GLY A 3 -4.81 -17.04 -0.45
N HIS A 4 -6.04 -17.03 0.08
CA HIS A 4 -6.55 -15.92 0.89
C HIS A 4 -5.89 -15.91 2.27
N LEU A 5 -5.77 -17.08 2.91
CA LEU A 5 -5.09 -17.23 4.19
C LEU A 5 -3.64 -16.73 4.13
N VAL A 6 -2.91 -17.05 3.06
CA VAL A 6 -1.50 -16.61 2.89
C VAL A 6 -1.39 -15.10 2.62
N LYS A 7 -2.39 -14.49 1.97
CA LYS A 7 -2.37 -13.05 1.64
C LYS A 7 -2.84 -12.18 2.79
N VAL A 8 -3.80 -12.65 3.59
CA VAL A 8 -4.51 -11.84 4.59
C VAL A 8 -4.07 -12.19 6.01
N HIS A 9 -3.83 -13.47 6.32
CA HIS A 9 -3.55 -13.95 7.68
C HIS A 9 -2.10 -14.44 7.85
N ARG A 10 -1.17 -14.01 6.98
CA ARG A 10 0.23 -14.48 6.96
C ARG A 10 0.89 -14.38 8.33
N ASP A 11 0.70 -13.25 8.99
CA ASP A 11 1.37 -12.86 10.23
C ASP A 11 0.36 -12.58 11.37
N ASP A 12 -0.85 -13.14 11.27
CA ASP A 12 -1.93 -12.98 12.26
C ASP A 12 -1.63 -13.83 13.52
N PRO A 13 -1.35 -13.21 14.69
CA PRO A 13 -1.01 -13.92 15.92
C PRO A 13 -2.21 -14.65 16.55
N SER A 14 -3.42 -14.26 16.18
CA SER A 14 -4.67 -14.84 16.69
C SER A 14 -5.29 -15.88 15.74
N LEU A 15 -4.60 -16.16 14.63
CA LEU A 15 -5.06 -17.11 13.64
C LEU A 15 -5.23 -18.50 14.24
N HIS A 16 -6.40 -19.09 14.03
CA HIS A 16 -6.68 -20.48 14.38
C HIS A 16 -7.43 -21.13 13.21
N ILE A 17 -6.76 -22.06 12.52
CA ILE A 17 -7.31 -22.79 11.38
C ILE A 17 -7.54 -24.23 11.80
N VAL A 18 -8.78 -24.69 11.73
CA VAL A 18 -9.13 -26.11 11.87
C VAL A 18 -9.18 -26.71 10.46
N CYS A 19 -8.55 -27.87 10.27
CA CYS A 19 -8.65 -28.61 9.02
C CYS A 19 -10.10 -29.08 8.82
N ASP A 20 -10.67 -28.77 7.65
CA ASP A 20 -12.06 -29.05 7.29
C ASP A 20 -12.21 -30.36 6.48
N VAL A 21 -11.11 -31.07 6.26
CA VAL A 21 -11.13 -32.34 5.52
C VAL A 21 -11.75 -33.43 6.37
N SER A 22 -12.72 -34.16 5.80
CA SER A 22 -13.47 -35.21 6.51
C SER A 22 -12.55 -36.22 7.20
N GLY A 23 -12.66 -36.30 8.53
CA GLY A 23 -11.83 -37.17 9.37
C GLY A 23 -10.52 -36.55 9.87
N CYS A 24 -10.23 -35.28 9.55
CA CYS A 24 -9.07 -34.55 10.07
C CYS A 24 -9.51 -33.51 11.11
N GLN A 25 -8.88 -33.51 12.29
CA GLN A 25 -9.16 -32.56 13.38
C GLN A 25 -7.93 -31.71 13.74
N SER A 26 -6.96 -31.63 12.83
CA SER A 26 -5.73 -30.89 13.10
C SER A 26 -5.98 -29.38 13.10
N THR A 27 -5.45 -28.68 14.10
CA THR A 27 -5.56 -27.23 14.22
C THR A 27 -4.21 -26.55 14.09
N PHE A 28 -4.17 -25.36 13.48
CA PHE A 28 -2.94 -24.64 13.18
C PHE A 28 -3.07 -23.17 13.55
N SER A 29 -2.03 -22.63 14.18
CA SER A 29 -1.91 -21.20 14.49
C SER A 29 -1.12 -20.40 13.44
N ARG A 30 -0.66 -21.06 12.37
CA ARG A 30 0.12 -20.45 11.28
C ARG A 30 -0.30 -20.99 9.93
N VAL A 31 -0.43 -20.10 8.95
CA VAL A 31 -0.87 -20.45 7.57
C VAL A 31 0.09 -21.41 6.88
N PHE A 32 1.41 -21.20 7.02
CA PHE A 32 2.41 -22.06 6.39
C PHE A 32 2.38 -23.50 6.95
N SER A 33 2.06 -23.65 8.24
CA SER A 33 1.89 -24.96 8.87
C SER A 33 0.67 -25.69 8.32
N TYR A 34 -0.46 -24.99 8.18
CA TYR A 34 -1.67 -25.54 7.55
C TYR A 34 -1.45 -25.92 6.09
N LYS A 35 -0.78 -25.07 5.29
CA LYS A 35 -0.43 -25.37 3.88
C LYS A 35 0.46 -26.62 3.77
N SER A 36 1.45 -26.75 4.65
CA SER A 36 2.33 -27.92 4.69
C SER A 36 1.56 -29.19 5.07
N HIS A 37 0.62 -29.09 6.02
CA HIS A 37 -0.26 -30.18 6.42
C HIS A 37 -1.13 -30.68 5.27
N LEU A 38 -1.84 -29.78 4.56
CA LEU A 38 -2.66 -30.15 3.40
C LEU A 38 -1.84 -30.91 2.36
N ARG A 39 -0.64 -30.43 2.02
CA ARG A 39 0.24 -31.08 1.03
C ARG A 39 0.70 -32.49 1.44
N ARG A 40 0.90 -32.73 2.74
CA ARG A 40 1.48 -33.98 3.26
C ARG A 40 0.43 -35.03 3.60
N THR A 41 -0.69 -34.59 4.17
CA THR A 41 -1.72 -35.46 4.74
C THR A 41 -2.93 -35.60 3.82
N HIS A 42 -3.19 -34.59 2.99
CA HIS A 42 -4.32 -34.55 2.07
C HIS A 42 -3.82 -34.34 0.64
N LYS A 43 -3.05 -35.33 0.15
CA LYS A 43 -2.38 -35.30 -1.16
C LYS A 43 -3.33 -35.08 -2.34
N ASP A 44 -4.60 -35.41 -2.18
CA ASP A 44 -5.66 -35.26 -3.19
C ASP A 44 -6.25 -33.85 -3.25
N ILE A 45 -5.93 -32.99 -2.27
CA ILE A 45 -6.32 -31.58 -2.28
C ILE A 45 -5.24 -30.80 -3.02
N ASP A 46 -5.53 -30.46 -4.27
CA ASP A 46 -4.60 -29.70 -5.09
C ASP A 46 -4.36 -28.31 -4.47
N THR A 47 -3.19 -28.15 -3.86
CA THR A 47 -2.72 -26.86 -3.31
C THR A 47 -1.90 -26.08 -4.35
N ASN A 48 -1.84 -26.54 -5.61
CA ASN A 48 -1.21 -25.78 -6.69
C ASN A 48 -1.98 -24.49 -6.95
N ILE A 49 -1.38 -23.41 -6.45
CA ILE A 49 -1.43 -22.12 -7.11
C ILE A 49 -0.58 -22.26 -8.39
N ARG A 50 -1.14 -22.86 -9.43
CA ARG A 50 -0.76 -22.50 -10.81
C ARG A 50 -1.86 -21.56 -11.30
N GLN A 51 -1.64 -20.26 -11.17
CA GLN A 51 -2.24 -19.40 -12.19
C GLN A 51 -1.60 -19.83 -13.52
N PRO A 52 -2.36 -19.99 -14.62
CA PRO A 52 -1.73 -20.05 -15.92
C PRO A 52 -0.98 -18.73 -16.13
N MET A 53 0.35 -18.79 -16.16
CA MET A 53 1.12 -17.81 -16.93
C MET A 53 0.55 -17.90 -18.34
N ARG A 54 -0.25 -16.91 -18.75
CA ARG A 54 -0.34 -16.60 -20.17
C ARG A 54 1.07 -16.19 -20.55
N ALA A 55 1.70 -16.96 -21.43
CA ALA A 55 2.93 -16.55 -22.10
C ALA A 55 2.62 -15.21 -22.77
N ILE A 56 3.19 -14.14 -22.22
CA ILE A 56 3.35 -12.89 -22.95
C ILE A 56 4.65 -13.13 -23.70
N ASP A 57 4.56 -13.28 -25.02
CA ASP A 57 5.73 -13.24 -25.88
C ASP A 57 6.51 -11.98 -25.53
N ILE A 58 7.77 -12.18 -25.12
CA ILE A 58 8.71 -11.10 -24.87
C ILE A 58 9.04 -10.54 -26.26
N VAL A 59 8.22 -9.60 -26.72
CA VAL A 59 8.59 -8.69 -27.79
C VAL A 59 9.59 -7.73 -27.15
N GLU A 60 10.84 -7.85 -27.56
CA GLU A 60 11.91 -6.91 -27.28
C GLU A 60 11.39 -5.49 -27.60
N PRO A 61 11.32 -4.55 -26.63
CA PRO A 61 10.70 -3.28 -26.89
C PRO A 61 11.64 -2.45 -27.77
N GLU A 62 11.24 -2.29 -29.04
CA GLU A 62 11.67 -1.15 -29.84
C GLU A 62 11.40 0.11 -29.03
N VAL A 63 12.46 0.89 -28.77
CA VAL A 63 12.42 2.13 -27.99
C VAL A 63 11.46 3.11 -28.68
N PRO A 64 10.27 3.38 -28.13
CA PRO A 64 9.39 4.37 -28.73
C PRO A 64 9.89 5.75 -28.29
N GLU A 65 10.12 6.61 -29.27
CA GLU A 65 10.54 7.99 -29.05
C GLU A 65 9.60 8.72 -28.08
N ARG A 66 10.20 9.49 -27.16
CA ARG A 66 9.54 10.31 -26.14
C ARG A 66 8.49 11.25 -26.75
N GLY A 67 7.23 10.86 -26.63
CA GLY A 67 6.10 11.80 -26.59
C GLY A 67 5.68 12.00 -25.14
N GLY A 68 5.96 13.16 -24.57
CA GLY A 68 5.54 13.50 -23.21
C GLY A 68 4.03 13.64 -23.14
N ASP A 69 3.35 12.67 -22.52
CA ASP A 69 1.94 12.76 -22.18
C ASP A 69 1.81 12.98 -20.66
N ASN A 70 1.18 14.10 -20.27
CA ASN A 70 1.03 14.56 -18.88
C ASN A 70 0.12 13.66 -18.02
N ASN A 71 -0.29 12.50 -18.54
CA ASN A 71 -1.33 11.64 -17.98
C ASN A 71 -0.79 10.58 -16.99
N GLU A 72 0.51 10.23 -17.04
CA GLU A 72 1.10 9.19 -16.17
C GLU A 72 1.35 9.67 -14.73
N ILE A 73 1.66 10.96 -14.54
CA ILE A 73 1.97 11.54 -13.22
C ILE A 73 0.69 11.60 -12.35
N ALA A 74 -0.45 11.93 -12.97
CA ALA A 74 -1.73 12.03 -12.27
C ALA A 74 -2.25 10.68 -11.77
N GLN A 75 -2.08 9.61 -12.56
CA GLN A 75 -2.49 8.25 -12.18
C GLN A 75 -1.69 7.72 -10.98
N ASN A 76 -0.39 8.02 -10.92
CA ASN A 76 0.47 7.62 -9.82
C ASN A 76 0.07 8.32 -8.50
N GLY A 77 -0.32 9.60 -8.57
CA GLY A 77 -0.77 10.36 -7.39
C GLY A 77 -2.02 9.78 -6.72
N ASP A 78 -3.00 9.31 -7.51
CA ASP A 78 -4.23 8.73 -6.97
C ASP A 78 -4.04 7.30 -6.44
N GLU A 79 -3.15 6.51 -7.05
CA GLU A 79 -2.74 5.22 -6.50
C GLU A 79 -2.04 5.37 -5.14
N ILE A 80 -1.08 6.31 -5.02
CA ILE A 80 -0.38 6.61 -3.77
C ILE A 80 -1.38 7.02 -2.68
N LYS A 81 -2.34 7.89 -3.00
CA LYS A 81 -3.40 8.29 -2.06
C LYS A 81 -4.20 7.08 -1.58
N ARG A 82 -4.56 6.17 -2.49
CA ARG A 82 -5.31 4.96 -2.14
C ARG A 82 -4.50 4.05 -1.23
N LEU A 83 -3.22 3.84 -1.51
CA LEU A 83 -2.31 3.02 -0.70
C LEU A 83 -2.16 3.59 0.71
N ASN A 84 -1.96 4.91 0.83
CA ASN A 84 -1.83 5.59 2.11
C ASN A 84 -3.12 5.50 2.94
N ALA A 85 -4.28 5.67 2.31
CA ALA A 85 -5.56 5.52 2.97
C ALA A 85 -5.81 4.07 3.45
N LEU A 86 -5.43 3.08 2.63
CA LEU A 86 -5.54 1.66 2.98
C LEU A 86 -4.61 1.29 4.14
N TYR A 87 -3.40 1.86 4.18
CA TYR A 87 -2.48 1.69 5.30
C TYR A 87 -3.10 2.15 6.61
N LEU A 88 -3.68 3.36 6.67
CA LEU A 88 -4.31 3.87 7.90
C LEU A 88 -5.52 3.02 8.33
N MET A 89 -6.33 2.57 7.38
CA MET A 89 -7.46 1.68 7.65
C MET A 89 -6.99 0.37 8.26
N LYS A 90 -6.00 -0.28 7.64
CA LYS A 90 -5.42 -1.51 8.15
C LYS A 90 -4.81 -1.32 9.54
N LEU A 91 -4.08 -0.22 9.75
CA LEU A 91 -3.45 0.07 11.04
C LEU A 91 -4.50 0.23 12.14
N LYS A 92 -5.60 0.92 11.84
CA LYS A 92 -6.72 1.14 12.77
C LYS A 92 -7.45 -0.17 13.11
N GLU A 93 -7.74 -1.00 12.11
CA GLU A 93 -8.51 -2.23 12.29
C GLU A 93 -7.69 -3.36 12.91
N VAL A 94 -6.44 -3.55 12.48
CA VAL A 94 -5.58 -4.65 12.94
C VAL A 94 -5.06 -4.40 14.35
N HIS A 95 -4.72 -3.15 14.67
CA HIS A 95 -4.11 -2.81 15.96
C HIS A 95 -5.07 -2.09 16.91
N TYR A 96 -6.35 -1.97 16.54
CA TYR A 96 -7.39 -1.31 17.34
C TYR A 96 -6.97 0.09 17.82
N LEU A 97 -6.23 0.82 16.99
CA LEU A 97 -5.71 2.12 17.37
C LEU A 97 -6.83 3.13 17.59
N THR A 98 -6.70 3.90 18.67
CA THR A 98 -7.54 5.07 18.88
C THR A 98 -7.29 6.10 17.78
N GLN A 99 -8.25 7.01 17.55
CA GLN A 99 -8.05 8.09 16.58
C GLN A 99 -6.83 8.95 16.94
N THR A 100 -6.62 9.25 18.22
CA THR A 100 -5.45 10.01 18.70
C THR A 100 -4.13 9.31 18.37
N SER A 101 -4.04 8.00 18.61
CA SER A 101 -2.84 7.22 18.25
C SER A 101 -2.60 7.18 16.74
N LEU A 102 -3.67 7.07 15.95
CA LEU A 102 -3.59 7.10 14.49
C LEU A 102 -3.13 8.47 13.98
N ASP A 103 -3.65 9.55 14.56
CA ASP A 103 -3.27 10.93 14.22
C ASP A 103 -1.78 11.17 14.53
N SER A 104 -1.27 10.66 15.66
CA SER A 104 0.18 10.71 15.97
C SER A 104 1.04 9.93 14.97
N VAL A 105 0.58 8.78 14.48
CA VAL A 105 1.29 8.03 13.42
C VAL A 105 1.31 8.81 12.11
N VAL A 106 0.19 9.43 11.74
CA VAL A 106 0.08 10.29 10.56
C VAL A 106 1.04 11.47 10.68
N GLU A 107 1.06 12.17 11.81
CA GLU A 107 1.96 13.30 12.05
C GLU A 107 3.43 12.88 12.02
N GLY A 108 3.80 11.83 12.74
CA GLY A 108 5.18 11.34 12.78
C GLY A 108 5.69 10.90 11.41
N THR A 109 4.86 10.16 10.66
CA THR A 109 5.24 9.68 9.32
C THR A 109 5.31 10.83 8.31
N THR A 110 4.39 11.79 8.39
CA THR A 110 4.42 13.00 7.54
C THR A 110 5.69 13.80 7.82
N ALA A 111 6.07 13.98 9.09
CA ALA A 111 7.29 14.69 9.46
C ALA A 111 8.56 14.00 8.93
N ILE A 112 8.64 12.66 9.03
CA ILE A 112 9.76 11.88 8.47
C ILE A 112 9.88 12.08 6.97
N VAL A 113 8.76 11.99 6.24
CA VAL A 113 8.72 12.18 4.78
C VAL A 113 9.13 13.60 4.42
N GLN A 114 8.57 14.62 5.09
CA GLN A 114 8.93 16.02 4.85
C GLN A 114 10.42 16.29 5.09
N ASN A 115 10.99 15.78 6.18
CA ASN A 115 12.42 15.92 6.47
C ASN A 115 13.29 15.24 5.40
N THR A 116 12.86 14.07 4.92
CA THR A 116 13.57 13.33 3.87
C THR A 116 13.52 14.08 2.54
N VAL A 117 12.33 14.55 2.13
CA VAL A 117 12.15 15.35 0.91
C VAL A 117 12.96 16.64 0.98
N GLN A 118 12.96 17.32 2.12
CA GLN A 118 13.77 18.53 2.31
C GLN A 118 15.27 18.23 2.21
N THR A 119 15.73 17.10 2.75
CA THR A 119 17.13 16.67 2.61
C THR A 119 17.49 16.44 1.14
N ILE A 120 16.64 15.73 0.40
CA ILE A 120 16.84 15.48 -1.03
C ILE A 120 16.84 16.80 -1.80
N ARG A 121 15.91 17.71 -1.51
CA ARG A 121 15.85 19.04 -2.11
C ARG A 121 17.17 19.79 -1.93
N ASN A 122 17.70 19.82 -0.71
CA ASN A 122 18.95 20.50 -0.41
C ASN A 122 20.14 19.88 -1.18
N GLU A 123 20.20 18.55 -1.31
CA GLU A 123 21.25 17.87 -2.09
C GLU A 123 21.12 18.16 -3.59
N VAL A 124 19.90 18.19 -4.12
CA VAL A 124 19.62 18.56 -5.51
C VAL A 124 20.01 20.01 -5.78
N GLU A 125 19.62 20.94 -4.91
CA GLU A 125 20.01 22.36 -4.99
C GLU A 125 21.52 22.53 -4.96
N LYS A 126 22.23 21.77 -4.10
CA LYS A 126 23.69 21.79 -4.03
C LYS A 126 24.32 21.32 -5.35
N LYS A 127 23.83 20.21 -5.92
CA LYS A 127 24.35 19.65 -7.18
C LYS A 127 24.09 20.54 -8.39
N LEU A 128 22.95 21.22 -8.42
CA LEU A 128 22.64 22.23 -9.43
C LEU A 128 23.59 23.43 -9.33
N ARG A 129 23.81 23.95 -8.12
CA ARG A 129 24.76 25.05 -7.89
C ARG A 129 26.19 24.69 -8.28
N GLU A 130 26.63 23.47 -8.00
CA GLU A 130 27.93 22.94 -8.46
C GLU A 130 28.05 22.93 -9.99
N SER A 131 26.92 22.82 -10.68
CA SER A 131 26.81 22.83 -12.16
C SER A 131 26.51 24.23 -12.73
N GLY A 132 26.46 25.27 -11.89
CA GLY A 132 26.14 26.65 -12.30
C GLY A 132 24.66 26.89 -12.63
N GLN A 133 23.76 26.01 -12.18
CA GLN A 133 22.32 26.13 -12.36
C GLN A 133 21.62 26.34 -11.00
N GLU A 134 20.46 26.97 -11.02
CA GLU A 134 19.56 27.09 -9.88
C GLU A 134 18.33 26.17 -10.05
N LEU A 135 17.66 25.85 -8.95
CA LEU A 135 16.45 25.03 -8.96
C LEU A 135 15.33 25.65 -9.82
N MET A 136 15.28 26.98 -9.87
CA MET A 136 14.32 27.76 -10.66
C MET A 136 14.62 27.71 -12.17
N ASP A 137 15.84 27.33 -12.56
CA ASP A 137 16.24 27.26 -13.97
C ASP A 137 15.74 25.98 -14.66
N VAL A 138 15.23 25.02 -13.88
CA VAL A 138 14.67 23.77 -14.39
C VAL A 138 13.15 23.79 -14.21
N ASP A 139 12.44 23.97 -15.33
CA ASP A 139 10.98 24.01 -15.34
C ASP A 139 10.35 22.79 -14.64
N GLY A 140 9.45 23.05 -13.70
CA GLY A 140 8.71 22.04 -12.94
C GLY A 140 9.49 21.31 -11.85
N LEU A 141 10.80 21.50 -11.71
CA LEU A 141 11.59 20.81 -10.68
C LEU A 141 11.27 21.33 -9.27
N ALA A 142 11.00 22.62 -9.12
CA ALA A 142 10.59 23.20 -7.85
C ALA A 142 9.26 22.61 -7.35
N ASP A 143 8.33 22.32 -8.26
CA ASP A 143 7.00 21.79 -7.94
C ASP A 143 7.05 20.36 -7.41
N VAL A 144 8.07 19.58 -7.79
CA VAL A 144 8.30 18.21 -7.27
C VAL A 144 8.51 18.23 -5.76
N PHE A 145 9.11 19.30 -5.23
CA PHE A 145 9.41 19.46 -3.80
C PHE A 145 8.33 20.25 -3.05
N ASP A 146 7.21 20.59 -3.69
CA ASP A 146 6.12 21.29 -3.01
C ASP A 146 5.55 20.40 -1.89
N GLN A 147 5.36 21.00 -0.72
CA GLN A 147 4.81 20.37 0.47
C GLN A 147 3.32 20.04 0.33
N THR A 148 2.64 20.62 -0.66
CA THR A 148 1.23 20.27 -0.96
C THR A 148 1.10 18.97 -1.74
N GLN A 149 2.18 18.50 -2.38
CA GLN A 149 2.17 17.29 -3.19
C GLN A 149 2.07 16.02 -2.33
N PRO A 150 1.44 14.94 -2.84
CA PRO A 150 1.34 13.66 -2.13
C PRO A 150 2.71 13.09 -1.72
N LEU A 151 3.76 13.39 -2.50
CA LEU A 151 5.13 12.97 -2.22
C LEU A 151 5.66 13.54 -0.90
N SER A 152 5.35 14.80 -0.61
CA SER A 152 5.78 15.51 0.60
C SER A 152 4.78 15.37 1.75
N ASN A 153 3.50 15.13 1.44
CA ASN A 153 2.44 15.01 2.42
C ASN A 153 1.52 13.81 2.12
N PRO A 154 1.96 12.59 2.51
CA PRO A 154 1.33 11.34 2.09
C PRO A 154 -0.12 11.18 2.57
N PHE A 155 -0.49 11.87 3.66
CA PHE A 155 -1.81 11.72 4.30
C PHE A 155 -2.68 12.98 4.23
N ALA A 156 -2.31 13.99 3.43
CA ALA A 156 -3.05 15.27 3.35
C ALA A 156 -4.57 15.08 3.13
N HIS A 157 -4.93 14.13 2.25
CA HIS A 157 -6.31 13.80 1.88
C HIS A 157 -7.06 12.99 2.93
N VAL A 158 -6.37 12.40 3.91
CA VAL A 158 -6.94 11.55 4.98
C VAL A 158 -6.44 11.95 6.37
N LYS A 159 -5.99 13.20 6.55
CA LYS A 159 -5.41 13.65 7.83
C LYS A 159 -6.42 13.63 8.98
N THR A 160 -7.68 13.98 8.72
CA THR A 160 -8.70 14.07 9.76
C THR A 160 -9.66 12.89 9.71
N LYS A 161 -10.25 12.53 10.85
CA LYS A 161 -11.29 11.48 10.94
C LYS A 161 -12.42 11.65 9.92
N SER A 162 -12.88 12.89 9.72
CA SER A 162 -13.92 13.22 8.74
C SER A 162 -13.45 12.90 7.31
N ARG A 163 -12.24 13.32 6.95
CA ARG A 163 -11.64 13.05 5.64
C ARG A 163 -11.35 11.57 5.41
N GLN A 164 -10.85 10.85 6.42
CA GLN A 164 -10.68 9.39 6.38
C GLN A 164 -12.01 8.71 6.07
N THR A 165 -13.05 9.04 6.85
CA THR A 165 -14.38 8.45 6.71
C THR A 165 -15.00 8.76 5.36
N ALA A 166 -14.86 9.99 4.87
CA ALA A 166 -15.34 10.39 3.55
C ALA A 166 -14.61 9.63 2.43
N TYR A 167 -13.27 9.62 2.46
CA TYR A 167 -12.45 8.93 1.45
C TYR A 167 -12.75 7.43 1.42
N GLN A 168 -12.91 6.81 2.59
CA GLN A 168 -13.19 5.38 2.71
C GLN A 168 -14.55 4.98 2.12
N LYS A 169 -15.60 5.77 2.35
CA LYS A 169 -16.92 5.52 1.75
C LYS A 169 -16.86 5.60 0.23
N THR A 170 -16.22 6.63 -0.30
CA THR A 170 -16.16 6.87 -1.75
C THR A 170 -15.27 5.87 -2.48
N ASN A 171 -14.13 5.46 -1.89
CA ASN A 171 -13.10 4.69 -2.61
C ASN A 171 -13.08 3.20 -2.27
N PHE A 172 -13.64 2.78 -1.13
CA PHE A 172 -13.62 1.38 -0.68
C PHE A 172 -15.00 0.76 -0.52
N SER A 173 -16.07 1.44 -0.96
CA SER A 173 -17.45 0.93 -0.91
C SER A 173 -17.88 0.43 0.47
N LEU A 174 -17.43 1.10 1.54
CA LEU A 174 -17.71 0.69 2.91
C LEU A 174 -19.13 1.09 3.30
N VAL A 175 -19.98 0.10 3.57
CA VAL A 175 -21.29 0.30 4.18
C VAL A 175 -21.06 0.69 5.63
N VAL A 176 -21.38 1.93 5.98
CA VAL A 176 -21.33 2.39 7.37
C VAL A 176 -22.38 1.61 8.14
N SER A 177 -21.95 0.74 9.04
CA SER A 177 -22.88 0.08 9.95
C SER A 177 -23.46 1.15 10.88
N THR A 178 -24.65 1.63 10.55
CA THR A 178 -25.43 2.48 11.45
C THR A 178 -25.87 1.61 12.62
N MET A 179 -25.11 1.63 13.72
CA MET A 179 -25.63 1.17 15.01
C MET A 179 -26.82 2.07 15.36
N LYS A 180 -28.03 1.49 15.29
CA LYS A 180 -29.25 2.13 15.80
C LYS A 180 -29.16 2.18 17.33
N GLN A 181 -29.68 3.30 17.84
CA GLN A 181 -29.83 3.67 19.25
C GLN A 181 -30.49 2.59 20.10
#